data_AF-C0IRI4-F1
#
_entry.id   AF-C0IRI4-F1
#
_cell.length_a   1.000
_cell.length_b   1.000
_cell.length_c   1.000
_cell.angle_alpha   90.00
_cell.angle_beta   90.00
_cell.angle_gamma   90.00
#
_symmetry.space_group_name_H-M   'P 1'
#
loop_
_entity.id
_entity.type
_entity.pdbx_description
1 polymer ?
#
loop_
_entity_poly.entity_id
_entity_poly.type
_entity_poly.pdbx_seq_one_letter_code
_entity_poly.pdbx_strand_id
1 'polypeptide(L)'
;EEMGADYPSKPMSLYTTIWDASSWATSGGKYKVNYKYAPFVAEFKDLALEGCPADPIQQIPPAEACAEHYTHLATQDYSVISPQRRAAMSRFRQRYMYYSYCYDSLRYPVPPPECVTVPAEKARFKDTGRLKFGGSHKRQSKRKSHKRNRAVPNSDNAADI
;
A
#
# COMPACT_ATOMS: atom_id res chain seq x y z
N GLU A 1 19.42 -6.06 -5.37
CA GLU A 1 19.36 -7.08 -4.30
C GLU A 1 18.06 -7.85 -4.48
N GLU A 2 18.19 -9.14 -4.75
CA GLU A 2 17.08 -10.04 -5.00
C GLU A 2 16.53 -10.51 -3.65
N MET A 3 15.21 -10.69 -3.55
CA MET A 3 14.44 -11.04 -2.35
C MET A 3 14.70 -12.47 -1.80
N GLY A 4 15.90 -13.01 -2.02
CA GLY A 4 16.39 -14.27 -1.46
C GLY A 4 15.34 -15.37 -1.32
N ALA A 5 15.32 -16.01 -0.15
CA ALA A 5 14.41 -17.10 0.21
C ALA A 5 13.09 -16.62 0.87
N ASP A 6 12.83 -15.31 0.92
CA ASP A 6 11.74 -14.73 1.71
C ASP A 6 10.43 -14.55 0.91
N TYR A 7 10.35 -15.13 -0.29
CA TYR A 7 9.15 -15.14 -1.10
C TYR A 7 8.33 -16.42 -0.89
N PRO A 8 6.99 -16.35 -0.71
CA PRO A 8 6.16 -17.54 -0.56
C PRO A 8 6.25 -18.47 -1.78
N SER A 9 6.86 -19.64 -1.59
CA SER A 9 7.14 -20.62 -2.66
C SER A 9 6.54 -22.01 -2.41
N LYS A 10 5.92 -22.23 -1.24
CA LYS A 10 5.26 -23.50 -0.88
C LYS A 10 3.76 -23.42 -1.18
N PRO A 11 3.09 -24.55 -1.47
CA PRO A 11 1.64 -24.57 -1.58
C PRO A 11 0.95 -24.02 -0.32
N MET A 12 -0.18 -23.36 -0.50
CA MET A 12 -0.95 -22.72 0.55
C MET A 12 -2.42 -23.14 0.49
N SER A 13 -3.08 -23.12 1.65
CA SER A 13 -4.53 -23.33 1.77
C SER A 13 -5.23 -22.02 2.11
N LEU A 14 -6.45 -21.85 1.60
CA LEU A 14 -7.30 -20.71 1.96
C LEU A 14 -8.06 -20.99 3.26
N TYR A 15 -8.03 -20.03 4.19
CA TYR A 15 -8.79 -20.08 5.43
C TYR A 15 -9.62 -18.81 5.59
N THR A 16 -10.78 -18.92 6.23
CA THR A 16 -11.63 -17.78 6.61
C THR A 16 -12.12 -18.00 8.02
N THR A 17 -11.86 -17.04 8.91
CA THR A 17 -12.16 -17.16 10.34
C THR A 17 -12.68 -15.83 10.90
N ILE A 18 -13.62 -15.93 11.84
CA ILE A 18 -13.98 -14.85 12.76
C ILE A 18 -13.56 -15.31 14.16
N TRP A 19 -12.76 -14.50 14.85
CA TRP A 19 -12.18 -14.89 16.14
C TRP A 19 -11.88 -13.68 17.03
N ASP A 20 -11.72 -13.93 18.33
CA ASP A 20 -11.44 -12.91 19.32
C ASP A 20 -9.95 -12.57 19.40
N ALA A 21 -9.59 -11.41 18.85
CA ALA A 21 -8.24 -10.85 18.86
C ALA A 21 -8.09 -9.66 19.84
N SER A 22 -8.83 -9.68 20.96
CA SER A 22 -8.89 -8.58 21.95
C SER A 22 -7.54 -8.14 22.51
N SER A 23 -6.50 -8.99 22.44
CA SER A 23 -5.17 -8.62 22.90
C SER A 23 -4.47 -7.59 22.02
N TRP A 24 -4.90 -7.38 20.77
CA TRP A 24 -4.21 -6.47 19.85
C TRP A 24 -5.09 -5.74 18.81
N ALA A 25 -6.24 -6.28 18.42
CA ALA A 25 -6.98 -5.82 17.23
C ALA A 25 -7.44 -4.35 17.30
N THR A 26 -8.07 -3.93 18.40
CA THR A 26 -8.65 -2.58 18.50
C THR A 26 -7.80 -1.68 19.38
N SER A 27 -7.22 -0.64 18.78
CA SER A 27 -6.30 0.30 19.45
C SER A 27 -5.15 -0.39 20.19
N GLY A 28 -4.58 -1.45 19.59
CA GLY A 28 -3.50 -2.21 20.22
C GLY A 28 -3.93 -3.01 21.45
N GLY A 29 -5.20 -3.44 21.51
CA GLY A 29 -5.77 -4.22 22.62
C GLY A 29 -6.39 -3.39 23.75
N LYS A 30 -6.43 -2.05 23.61
CA LYS A 30 -7.06 -1.17 24.60
C LYS A 30 -8.57 -1.41 24.74
N TYR A 31 -9.26 -1.68 23.63
CA TYR A 31 -10.68 -1.98 23.62
C TYR A 31 -10.89 -3.45 23.30
N LYS A 32 -11.42 -4.19 24.26
CA LYS A 32 -11.70 -5.63 24.13
C LYS A 32 -13.08 -5.86 23.57
N VAL A 33 -13.32 -7.05 23.02
CA VAL A 33 -14.65 -7.47 22.59
C VAL A 33 -15.64 -7.37 23.75
N ASN A 34 -16.84 -6.91 23.46
CA ASN A 34 -17.94 -6.90 24.40
C ASN A 34 -19.00 -7.89 23.92
N TYR A 35 -18.99 -9.10 24.50
CA TYR A 35 -19.88 -10.20 24.15
C TYR A 35 -21.38 -9.91 24.39
N LYS A 36 -21.73 -8.81 25.07
CA LYS A 36 -23.13 -8.35 25.13
C LYS A 36 -23.70 -7.95 23.76
N TYR A 37 -22.84 -7.63 22.79
CA TYR A 37 -23.22 -7.31 21.42
C TYR A 37 -23.20 -8.52 20.47
N ALA A 38 -23.04 -9.74 21.00
CA ALA A 38 -23.12 -10.95 20.20
C ALA A 38 -24.55 -11.17 19.64
N PRO A 39 -24.70 -11.90 18.51
CA PRO A 39 -23.65 -12.58 17.74
C PRO A 39 -22.83 -11.63 16.86
N PHE A 40 -21.54 -11.94 16.71
CA PHE A 40 -20.68 -11.30 15.71
C PHE A 40 -20.73 -12.16 14.43
N VAL A 41 -21.30 -11.61 13.35
CA VAL A 41 -21.56 -12.37 12.12
C VAL A 41 -20.76 -11.78 10.98
N ALA A 42 -20.09 -12.64 10.21
CA ALA A 42 -19.45 -12.29 8.94
C ALA A 42 -20.07 -13.17 7.84
N GLU A 43 -20.58 -12.52 6.78
CA GLU A 43 -21.20 -13.19 5.64
C GLU A 43 -20.27 -13.08 4.43
N PHE A 44 -20.09 -14.19 3.73
CA PHE A 44 -19.25 -14.31 2.54
C PHE A 44 -20.09 -14.87 1.40
N LYS A 45 -19.90 -14.35 0.19
CA LYS A 45 -20.58 -14.79 -1.03
C LYS A 45 -19.62 -14.70 -2.21
N ASP A 46 -20.02 -15.31 -3.34
CA ASP A 46 -19.32 -15.19 -4.62
C ASP A 46 -17.84 -15.66 -4.55
N LEU A 47 -17.60 -16.83 -3.91
CA LEU A 47 -16.24 -17.41 -3.82
C LEU A 47 -15.74 -17.80 -5.22
N ALA A 48 -14.69 -17.11 -5.68
CA ALA A 48 -13.95 -17.44 -6.89
C ALA A 48 -12.55 -17.95 -6.52
N LEU A 49 -12.20 -19.14 -6.98
CA LEU A 49 -10.88 -19.74 -6.79
C LEU A 49 -10.24 -19.97 -8.16
N GLU A 50 -9.22 -19.16 -8.46
CA GLU A 50 -8.36 -19.31 -9.62
C GLU A 50 -6.93 -19.54 -9.15
N GLY A 51 -6.41 -20.74 -9.37
CA GLY A 51 -5.07 -21.11 -8.95
C GLY A 51 -4.73 -22.53 -9.38
N CYS A 52 -3.47 -22.91 -9.23
CA CYS A 52 -3.06 -24.27 -9.49
C CYS A 52 -3.29 -25.14 -8.23
N PRO A 53 -4.12 -26.19 -8.30
CA PRO A 53 -4.32 -27.10 -7.18
C PRO A 53 -3.03 -27.89 -6.91
N ALA A 54 -2.66 -27.99 -5.63
CA ALA A 54 -1.59 -28.88 -5.18
C ALA A 54 -2.20 -30.05 -4.41
N ASP A 55 -1.73 -31.27 -4.67
CA ASP A 55 -2.12 -32.44 -3.89
C ASP A 55 -1.51 -32.32 -2.48
N PRO A 56 -2.32 -32.35 -1.40
CA PRO A 56 -1.81 -32.24 -0.04
C PRO A 56 -0.84 -33.36 0.36
N ILE A 57 -0.84 -34.50 -0.35
CA ILE A 57 0.12 -35.59 -0.18
C ILE A 57 1.42 -35.29 -0.92
N GLN A 58 1.33 -34.73 -2.14
CA GLN A 58 2.48 -34.29 -2.92
C GLN A 58 2.78 -32.81 -2.62
N GLN A 59 3.53 -32.57 -1.55
CA GLN A 59 3.83 -31.24 -1.01
C GLN A 59 4.42 -30.24 -2.02
N ILE A 60 4.97 -30.71 -3.15
CA ILE A 60 5.45 -29.89 -4.25
C ILE A 60 5.05 -30.58 -5.56
N PRO A 61 4.04 -30.08 -6.29
CA PRO A 61 3.72 -30.61 -7.61
C PRO A 61 4.90 -30.34 -8.58
N PRO A 62 5.13 -31.20 -9.58
CA PRO A 62 6.12 -30.94 -10.63
C PRO A 62 5.86 -29.56 -11.27
N ALA A 63 6.91 -28.81 -11.61
CA ALA A 63 6.79 -27.45 -12.15
C ALA A 63 5.87 -27.36 -13.39
N GLU A 64 5.79 -28.45 -14.14
CA GLU A 64 4.97 -28.60 -15.35
C GLU A 64 3.47 -28.68 -15.05
N ALA A 65 3.07 -29.18 -13.87
CA ALA A 65 1.66 -29.39 -13.51
C ALA A 65 0.86 -28.07 -13.45
N CYS A 66 1.54 -26.96 -13.19
CA CYS A 66 0.96 -25.63 -13.07
C CYS A 66 1.39 -24.67 -14.20
N ALA A 67 2.11 -25.16 -15.21
CA ALA A 67 2.73 -24.31 -16.23
C ALA A 67 1.69 -23.43 -16.96
N GLU A 68 0.56 -24.02 -17.37
CA GLU A 68 -0.53 -23.30 -18.03
C GLU A 68 -1.10 -22.18 -17.14
N HIS A 69 -1.35 -22.46 -15.86
CA HIS A 69 -1.83 -21.46 -14.89
C HIS A 69 -0.83 -20.32 -14.72
N TYR A 70 0.47 -20.61 -14.64
CA TYR A 70 1.50 -19.58 -14.55
C TYR A 70 1.58 -18.74 -15.81
N THR A 71 1.52 -19.35 -17.00
CA THR A 71 1.47 -18.62 -18.28
C THR A 71 0.23 -17.74 -18.35
N HIS A 72 -0.93 -18.27 -17.98
CA HIS A 72 -2.17 -17.51 -17.94
C HIS A 72 -2.02 -16.29 -17.04
N LEU A 73 -1.60 -16.46 -15.78
CA LEU A 73 -1.36 -15.35 -14.84
C LEU A 73 -0.36 -14.32 -15.36
N ALA A 74 0.71 -14.76 -16.03
CA ALA A 74 1.71 -13.87 -16.61
C ALA A 74 1.14 -12.99 -17.75
N THR A 75 0.17 -13.50 -18.51
CA THR A 75 -0.50 -12.75 -19.59
C THR A 75 -1.57 -11.78 -19.12
N GLN A 76 -1.98 -11.86 -17.85
CA GLN A 76 -3.03 -10.99 -17.31
C GLN A 76 -2.57 -9.55 -17.18
N ASP A 77 -3.50 -8.61 -17.30
CA ASP A 77 -3.20 -7.17 -17.24
C ASP A 77 -2.64 -6.72 -15.86
N TYR A 78 -2.82 -7.56 -14.84
CA TYR A 78 -2.40 -7.35 -13.47
C TYR A 78 -1.09 -8.05 -13.12
N SER A 79 -0.49 -8.80 -14.04
CA SER A 79 0.84 -9.39 -13.85
C SER A 79 1.92 -8.33 -13.63
N VAL A 80 1.73 -7.13 -14.21
CA VAL A 80 2.57 -5.96 -14.00
C VAL A 80 1.74 -4.76 -13.57
N ILE A 81 2.19 -4.06 -12.53
CA ILE A 81 1.52 -2.84 -12.07
C ILE A 81 1.72 -1.69 -13.08
N SER A 82 0.63 -1.31 -13.76
CA SER A 82 0.63 -0.19 -14.70
C SER A 82 0.93 1.16 -14.00
N PRO A 83 1.42 2.19 -14.72
CA PRO A 83 1.65 3.51 -14.14
C PRO A 83 0.40 4.10 -13.46
N GLN A 84 -0.78 3.87 -14.05
CA GLN A 84 -2.05 4.33 -13.50
C GLN A 84 -2.40 3.62 -12.18
N ARG A 85 -2.24 2.28 -12.13
CA ARG A 85 -2.44 1.48 -10.90
C ARG A 85 -1.45 1.87 -9.82
N ARG A 86 -0.17 2.09 -10.17
CA ARG A 86 0.87 2.58 -9.26
C ARG A 86 0.53 3.96 -8.67
N ALA A 87 0.04 4.89 -9.50
CA ALA A 87 -0.40 6.20 -9.05
C ALA A 87 -1.65 6.11 -8.12
N ALA A 88 -2.58 5.20 -8.40
CA ALA A 88 -3.73 4.93 -7.54
C ALA A 88 -3.29 4.37 -6.17
N MET A 89 -2.39 3.38 -6.16
CA MET A 89 -1.78 2.85 -4.94
C MET A 89 -1.09 3.95 -4.13
N SER A 90 -0.31 4.82 -4.78
CA SER A 90 0.35 5.95 -4.11
C SER A 90 -0.66 6.91 -3.48
N ARG A 91 -1.73 7.29 -4.20
CA ARG A 91 -2.80 8.14 -3.65
C ARG A 91 -3.52 7.49 -2.47
N PHE A 92 -3.76 6.18 -2.52
CA PHE A 92 -4.38 5.43 -1.42
C PHE A 92 -3.49 5.43 -0.18
N ARG A 93 -2.21 5.06 -0.33
CA ARG A 93 -1.21 5.11 0.75
C ARG A 93 -1.08 6.49 1.36
N GLN A 94 -1.10 7.53 0.53
CA GLN A 94 -1.07 8.92 0.99
C GLN A 94 -2.28 9.32 1.83
N ARG A 95 -3.45 8.68 1.67
CA ARG A 95 -4.66 9.11 2.39
C ARG A 95 -5.07 8.19 3.53
N TYR A 96 -4.89 6.88 3.37
CA TYR A 96 -5.52 5.88 4.22
C TYR A 96 -4.54 5.00 4.99
N MET A 97 -3.24 5.01 4.66
CA MET A 97 -2.27 4.19 5.37
C MET A 97 -1.96 4.78 6.76
N TYR A 98 -2.25 4.03 7.82
CA TYR A 98 -2.04 4.43 9.21
C TYR A 98 -0.76 3.86 9.84
N TYR A 99 -0.23 2.77 9.28
CA TYR A 99 0.98 2.08 9.73
C TYR A 99 1.74 1.52 8.54
N SER A 100 3.07 1.51 8.61
CA SER A 100 3.96 0.86 7.64
C SER A 100 5.21 0.35 8.35
N TYR A 101 5.45 -0.95 8.29
CA TYR A 101 6.64 -1.57 8.90
C TYR A 101 7.95 -1.10 8.23
N CYS A 102 7.92 -0.78 6.92
CA CYS A 102 9.05 -0.18 6.21
C CYS A 102 9.51 1.19 6.77
N TYR A 103 8.65 1.86 7.53
CA TYR A 103 8.97 3.13 8.20
C TYR A 103 9.04 2.99 9.73
N ASP A 104 8.91 1.77 10.26
CA ASP A 104 9.04 1.45 11.67
C ASP A 104 10.51 1.24 12.01
N SER A 105 11.25 2.35 12.16
CA SER A 105 12.67 2.33 12.53
C SER A 105 12.90 1.90 13.97
N LEU A 106 11.85 1.89 14.81
CA LEU A 106 11.94 1.35 16.16
C LEU A 106 12.01 -0.18 16.13
N ARG A 107 11.18 -0.82 15.28
CA ARG A 107 11.18 -2.27 15.12
C ARG A 107 12.27 -2.77 14.18
N TYR A 108 12.51 -2.04 13.09
CA TYR A 108 13.47 -2.37 12.05
C TYR A 108 14.45 -1.20 11.86
N PRO A 109 15.55 -1.14 12.63
CA PRO A 109 16.54 -0.06 12.51
C PRO A 109 17.08 0.11 11.08
N VAL A 110 17.23 -1.01 10.37
CA VAL A 110 17.47 -1.07 8.93
C VAL A 110 16.20 -1.59 8.27
N PRO A 111 15.60 -0.86 7.30
CA PRO A 111 14.43 -1.34 6.57
C PRO A 111 14.72 -2.68 5.88
N PRO A 112 13.77 -3.63 5.91
CA PRO A 112 13.87 -4.86 5.14
C PRO A 112 14.12 -4.62 3.63
N PRO A 113 14.82 -5.53 2.93
CA PRO A 113 15.31 -5.30 1.56
C PRO A 113 14.20 -5.09 0.51
N GLU A 114 12.99 -5.57 0.76
CA GLU A 114 11.81 -5.34 -0.09
C GLU A 114 11.27 -3.91 -0.02
N CYS A 115 11.64 -3.16 1.02
CA CYS A 115 11.06 -1.87 1.29
C CYS A 115 11.61 -0.78 0.35
N VAL A 116 10.74 -0.23 -0.49
CA VAL A 116 11.03 1.00 -1.25
C VAL A 116 10.75 2.21 -0.37
N THR A 117 11.81 2.88 0.11
CA THR A 117 11.65 4.06 0.97
C THR A 117 11.43 5.33 0.15
N VAL A 118 10.25 5.93 0.29
CA VAL A 118 9.90 7.22 -0.35
C VAL A 118 10.02 8.32 0.69
N PRO A 119 10.97 9.27 0.58
CA PRO A 119 11.23 10.26 1.63
C PRO A 119 9.99 11.10 2.01
N ALA A 120 9.23 11.55 1.02
CA ALA A 120 8.01 12.33 1.24
C ALA A 120 6.92 11.54 1.98
N GLU A 121 6.87 10.22 1.79
CA GLU A 121 5.94 9.33 2.49
C GLU A 121 6.43 9.06 3.91
N LYS A 122 7.71 8.69 4.07
CA LYS A 122 8.37 8.45 5.37
C LYS A 122 8.21 9.63 6.33
N ALA A 123 8.31 10.87 5.84
CA ALA A 123 8.15 12.07 6.65
C ALA A 123 6.81 12.15 7.42
N ARG A 124 5.77 11.46 6.93
CA ARG A 124 4.43 11.44 7.52
C ARG A 124 4.31 10.44 8.68
N PHE A 125 5.26 9.53 8.82
CA PHE A 125 5.28 8.50 9.84
C PHE A 125 6.21 8.89 10.99
N LYS A 126 5.87 8.39 12.18
CA LYS A 126 6.75 8.37 13.36
C LYS A 126 7.80 7.27 13.18
N ASP A 127 8.80 7.27 14.04
CA ASP A 127 9.77 6.18 14.21
C ASP A 127 9.11 4.81 14.46
N THR A 128 7.96 4.78 15.13
CA THR A 128 7.11 3.58 15.33
C THR A 128 6.38 3.10 14.07
N GLY A 129 6.64 3.70 12.90
CA GLY A 129 5.95 3.39 11.65
C GLY A 129 4.46 3.78 11.62
N ARG A 130 3.91 4.38 12.69
CA ARG A 130 2.54 4.90 12.76
C ARG A 130 2.45 6.31 12.21
N LEU A 131 1.32 6.63 11.58
CA LEU A 131 1.06 7.95 11.01
C LEU A 131 1.08 9.05 12.09
N LYS A 132 1.67 10.20 11.77
CA LYS A 132 1.60 11.40 12.62
C LYS A 132 0.20 12.01 12.54
N PHE A 133 -0.68 11.66 13.49
CA PHE A 133 -1.97 12.31 13.64
C PHE A 133 -1.78 13.82 13.91
N GLY A 134 -2.49 14.67 13.16
CA GLY A 134 -2.47 16.13 13.32
C GLY A 134 -1.59 16.94 12.35
N GLY A 135 -0.87 16.32 11.41
CA GLY A 135 0.12 17.02 10.56
C GLY A 135 -0.13 17.09 9.04
N SER A 136 -1.16 16.42 8.48
CA SER A 136 -1.21 16.20 7.02
C SER A 136 -2.63 16.22 6.42
N HIS A 137 -3.46 17.16 6.86
CA HIS A 137 -4.54 17.69 6.04
C HIS A 137 -4.38 19.20 5.91
N LYS A 138 -3.23 19.66 5.38
CA LYS A 138 -3.21 21.02 4.82
C LYS A 138 -4.19 21.01 3.65
N ARG A 139 -5.39 21.55 3.85
CA ARG A 139 -6.29 21.95 2.78
C ARG A 139 -5.44 22.78 1.81
N GLN A 140 -5.20 22.27 0.60
CA GLN A 140 -4.66 23.09 -0.47
C GLN A 140 -5.69 24.21 -0.70
N SER A 141 -5.45 25.38 -0.10
CA SER A 141 -6.20 26.57 -0.47
C SER A 141 -5.85 26.85 -1.93
N LYS A 142 -6.86 26.85 -2.79
CA LYS A 142 -6.70 27.32 -4.17
C LYS A 142 -6.22 28.77 -4.08
N ARG A 143 -4.93 29.01 -4.35
CA ARG A 143 -4.40 30.36 -4.53
C ARG A 143 -5.12 30.99 -5.72
N LYS A 144 -5.97 31.98 -5.45
CA LYS A 144 -6.53 32.87 -6.47
C LYS A 144 -5.35 33.53 -7.21
N SER A 145 -5.26 33.27 -8.51
CA SER A 145 -4.38 34.02 -9.42
C SER A 145 -4.78 35.49 -9.40
N HIS A 146 -3.93 36.35 -8.85
CA HIS A 146 -4.00 37.78 -9.11
C HIS A 146 -3.24 38.06 -10.41
N LYS A 147 -3.99 38.32 -11.49
CA LYS A 147 -3.47 39.00 -12.68
C LYS A 147 -2.91 40.34 -12.23
N ARG A 148 -1.60 40.53 -12.36
CA ARG A 148 -0.94 41.83 -12.18
C ARG A 148 -0.69 42.42 -13.57
N ASN A 149 -1.35 43.54 -13.85
CA ASN A 149 -1.19 44.32 -15.07
C ASN A 149 0.27 44.75 -15.25
N ARG A 150 0.81 44.52 -16.46
CA ARG A 150 2.17 44.92 -16.84
C ARG A 150 2.08 46.35 -17.39
N ALA A 151 2.63 47.31 -16.65
CA ALA A 151 2.88 48.67 -17.13
C ALA A 151 4.12 48.68 -18.03
N VAL A 152 4.02 49.42 -19.13
CA VAL A 152 5.03 49.62 -20.18
C VAL A 152 6.12 50.57 -19.68
N PRO A 153 7.43 50.31 -19.87
CA PRO A 153 8.46 51.31 -19.68
C PRO A 153 8.67 52.12 -20.98
N ASN A 154 8.58 53.43 -20.85
CA ASN A 154 9.04 54.42 -21.83
C ASN A 154 10.58 54.38 -21.88
N SER A 155 11.16 54.28 -23.06
CA SER A 155 12.57 54.63 -23.32
C SER A 155 12.57 55.66 -24.45
N ASP A 156 12.87 56.91 -24.10
CA ASP A 156 13.08 57.99 -25.05
C ASP A 156 14.42 57.85 -25.79
N ASN A 157 14.40 58.35 -27.02
CA ASN A 157 15.38 58.23 -28.11
C ASN A 157 16.73 58.94 -27.88
N ALA A 158 17.77 58.42 -28.56
CA ALA A 158 18.71 59.15 -29.44
C ALA A 158 19.71 58.13 -30.05
N ALA A 159 19.62 57.79 -31.34
CA ALA A 159 20.26 58.44 -32.49
C ALA A 159 21.78 58.20 -32.58
N ASP A 160 22.24 57.39 -33.56
CA ASP A 160 22.96 57.87 -34.75
C ASP A 160 23.72 56.74 -35.50
N ILE A 161 23.51 56.75 -36.83
CA ILE A 161 24.19 56.07 -37.96
C ILE A 161 24.05 54.54 -38.08
#